data_AF-A0A8T4RKF8-F1
#
_entry.id   AF-A0A8T4RKF8-F1
#
_cell.length_a   1.000
_cell.length_b   1.000
_cell.length_c   1.000
_cell.angle_alpha   90.00
_cell.angle_beta   90.00
_cell.angle_gamma   90.00
#
_symmetry.space_group_name_H-M   'P 1'
#
loop_
_entity.id
_entity.type
_entity.pdbx_description
1 polymer ?
#
loop_
_entity_poly.entity_id
_entity_poly.type
_entity_poly.pdbx_seq_one_letter_code
_entity_poly.pdbx_strand_id
1 'polypeptide(L)'
;MIRNSFIFLEQIREKKERVIWRQGIHHWQDFLKAETIKGISKGKKYYYDRRLHEARQALADDNSSFFVGKLPSKEMWRIYDSFRDDCCFLDIEIDSYGRITVVGISNYYTTNTFVKGVNLEKKIDRKRTVKI
;
A
#
# COMPACT_ATOMS: atom_id res chain seq x y z
N MET A 1 -6.71 -5.34 -4.20
CA MET A 1 -6.86 -3.96 -3.69
C MET A 1 -7.18 -3.96 -2.20
N ILE A 2 -6.84 -2.89 -1.49
CA ILE A 2 -6.87 -2.81 -0.02
C ILE A 2 -8.24 -3.12 0.60
N ARG A 3 -9.35 -2.76 -0.05
CA ARG A 3 -10.72 -3.07 0.40
C ARG A 3 -11.07 -4.57 0.40
N ASN A 4 -10.26 -5.39 -0.26
CA ASN A 4 -10.35 -6.84 -0.30
C ASN A 4 -9.32 -7.53 0.59
N SER A 5 -8.57 -6.74 1.37
CA SER A 5 -7.47 -7.20 2.20
C SER A 5 -7.82 -7.02 3.68
N PHE A 6 -7.37 -7.97 4.50
CA PHE A 6 -7.51 -7.96 5.95
C PHE A 6 -6.14 -8.01 6.64
N ILE A 7 -5.04 -8.12 5.89
CA ILE A 7 -3.66 -8.19 6.43
C ILE A 7 -3.28 -6.96 7.29
N PHE A 8 -3.87 -5.79 7.04
CA PHE A 8 -3.61 -4.59 7.84
C PHE A 8 -4.23 -4.64 9.24
N LEU A 9 -5.15 -5.60 9.49
CA LEU A 9 -5.72 -5.84 10.81
C LEU A 9 -4.71 -6.61 11.67
N GLU A 10 -4.67 -6.24 12.95
CA GLU A 10 -3.73 -6.83 13.89
C GLU A 10 -3.87 -8.37 13.93
N GLN A 11 -2.75 -9.08 13.99
CA GLN A 11 -2.71 -10.56 14.06
C GLN A 11 -3.39 -11.29 12.88
N ILE A 12 -3.76 -10.58 11.82
CA ILE A 12 -4.13 -11.16 10.52
C ILE A 12 -2.89 -11.13 9.63
N ARG A 13 -2.59 -12.29 9.09
CA ARG A 13 -1.51 -12.54 8.12
C ARG A 13 -2.11 -13.30 6.96
N GLU A 14 -1.37 -13.43 5.87
CA GLU A 14 -1.85 -14.09 4.63
C GLU A 14 -2.59 -15.41 4.87
N LYS A 15 -2.09 -16.29 5.77
CA LYS A 15 -2.76 -17.56 6.08
C LYS A 15 -4.17 -17.37 6.64
N LYS A 16 -4.35 -16.44 7.58
CA LYS A 16 -5.67 -16.12 8.16
C LYS A 16 -6.55 -15.37 7.18
N GLU A 17 -5.97 -14.45 6.40
CA GLU A 17 -6.70 -13.75 5.34
C GLU A 17 -7.28 -14.75 4.32
N ARG A 18 -6.50 -15.73 3.87
CA ARG A 18 -6.99 -16.81 3.00
C ARG A 18 -8.13 -17.61 3.62
N VAL A 19 -8.11 -17.82 4.95
CA VAL A 19 -9.22 -18.49 5.66
C VAL A 19 -10.47 -17.61 5.68
N ILE A 20 -10.35 -16.30 5.79
CA ILE A 20 -11.47 -15.35 5.68
C ILE A 20 -12.04 -15.39 4.26
N TRP A 21 -11.19 -15.31 3.23
CA TRP A 21 -11.64 -15.40 1.84
C TRP A 21 -12.32 -16.72 1.50
N ARG A 22 -11.84 -17.86 2.01
CA ARG A 22 -12.49 -19.17 1.81
C ARG A 22 -13.90 -19.27 2.41
N GLN A 23 -14.28 -18.33 3.28
CA GLN A 23 -15.64 -18.22 3.83
C GLN A 23 -16.54 -17.30 2.98
N GLY A 24 -16.07 -16.85 1.81
CA GLY A 24 -16.82 -15.93 0.93
C GLY A 24 -16.72 -14.46 1.33
N ILE A 25 -15.90 -14.13 2.33
CA ILE A 25 -15.72 -12.77 2.83
C ILE A 25 -14.55 -12.13 2.07
N HIS A 26 -14.84 -11.49 0.94
CA HIS A 26 -13.81 -10.96 0.03
C HIS A 26 -13.64 -9.46 0.11
N HIS A 27 -14.58 -8.74 0.73
CA HIS A 27 -14.57 -7.30 0.85
C HIS A 27 -14.86 -6.86 2.29
N TRP A 28 -14.40 -5.68 2.68
CA TRP A 28 -14.67 -5.10 4.00
C TRP A 28 -16.15 -5.06 4.34
N GLN A 29 -17.01 -4.81 3.35
CA GLN A 29 -18.46 -4.80 3.55
C GLN A 29 -19.03 -6.19 3.88
N ASP A 30 -18.46 -7.25 3.31
CA ASP A 30 -18.86 -8.63 3.63
C ASP A 30 -18.46 -8.95 5.07
N PHE A 31 -17.26 -8.52 5.47
CA PHE A 31 -16.77 -8.70 6.84
C PHE A 31 -17.66 -7.97 7.85
N LEU A 32 -18.04 -6.73 7.56
CA LEU A 32 -18.92 -5.93 8.42
C LEU A 32 -20.34 -6.51 8.51
N LYS A 33 -20.86 -7.12 7.44
CA LYS A 33 -22.18 -7.77 7.43
C LYS A 33 -22.19 -9.12 8.15
N ALA A 34 -21.07 -9.81 8.20
CA ALA A 34 -20.97 -11.10 8.87
C ALA A 34 -21.07 -10.95 10.40
N GLU A 35 -22.04 -11.60 11.02
CA GLU A 35 -22.17 -11.62 12.49
C GLU A 35 -21.01 -12.37 13.16
N THR A 36 -20.56 -13.45 12.54
CA THR A 36 -19.44 -14.28 13.01
C THR A 36 -18.52 -14.66 11.86
N ILE A 37 -17.25 -14.88 12.16
CA ILE A 37 -16.24 -15.33 11.19
C ILE A 37 -15.44 -16.44 11.85
N LYS A 38 -15.39 -17.62 11.21
CA LYS A 38 -14.68 -18.78 11.76
C LYS A 38 -13.21 -18.43 12.00
N GLY A 39 -12.74 -18.70 13.21
CA GLY A 39 -11.37 -18.39 13.64
C GLY A 39 -11.16 -16.97 14.18
N ILE A 40 -12.22 -16.16 14.29
CA ILE A 40 -12.20 -14.83 14.92
C ILE A 40 -13.20 -14.83 16.07
N SER A 41 -12.76 -14.51 17.29
CA SER A 41 -13.65 -14.39 18.44
C SER A 41 -14.56 -13.16 18.31
N LYS A 42 -15.72 -13.17 18.98
CA LYS A 42 -16.69 -12.05 18.95
C LYS A 42 -16.04 -10.71 19.35
N GLY A 43 -15.18 -10.71 20.37
CA GLY A 43 -14.44 -9.52 20.79
C GLY A 43 -13.47 -9.00 19.72
N LYS A 44 -12.72 -9.90 19.06
CA LYS A 44 -11.84 -9.51 17.94
C LYS A 44 -12.64 -9.05 16.73
N LYS A 45 -13.78 -9.66 16.44
CA LYS A 45 -14.68 -9.24 15.36
C LYS A 45 -15.13 -7.79 15.55
N TYR A 46 -15.65 -7.43 16.73
CA TYR A 46 -16.03 -6.05 17.03
C TYR A 46 -14.85 -5.06 16.95
N TYR A 47 -13.68 -5.46 17.44
CA TYR A 47 -12.47 -4.65 17.28
C TYR A 47 -12.12 -4.43 15.79
N TYR A 48 -12.12 -5.49 14.98
CA TYR A 48 -11.84 -5.39 13.55
C TYR A 48 -12.89 -4.59 12.78
N ASP A 49 -14.17 -4.64 13.16
CA ASP A 49 -15.21 -3.81 12.55
C ASP A 49 -14.90 -2.32 12.74
N ARG A 50 -14.52 -1.91 13.95
CA ARG A 50 -14.07 -0.52 14.21
C ARG A 50 -12.86 -0.14 13.37
N ARG A 51 -11.86 -1.02 13.27
CA ARG A 51 -10.67 -0.80 12.43
C ARG A 51 -11.01 -0.69 10.93
N LEU A 52 -11.99 -1.45 10.45
CA LEU A 52 -12.46 -1.37 9.07
C LEU A 52 -13.20 -0.05 8.81
N HIS A 53 -13.98 0.46 9.78
CA HIS A 53 -14.59 1.78 9.67
C HIS A 53 -13.54 2.90 9.61
N GLU A 54 -12.50 2.85 10.44
CA GLU A 54 -11.39 3.82 10.39
C GLU A 54 -10.61 3.73 9.09
N ALA A 55 -10.34 2.52 8.60
CA ALA A 55 -9.69 2.34 7.31
C ALA A 55 -10.55 2.89 6.15
N ARG A 56 -11.89 2.80 6.23
CA ARG A 56 -12.79 3.44 5.26
C ARG A 56 -12.72 4.96 5.32
N GLN A 57 -12.66 5.55 6.51
CA GLN A 57 -12.49 7.00 6.66
C GLN A 57 -11.13 7.44 6.12
N ALA A 58 -10.05 6.75 6.48
CA ALA A 58 -8.72 7.06 5.95
C ALA A 58 -8.65 6.98 4.41
N LEU A 59 -9.38 6.05 3.78
CA LEU A 59 -9.50 6.01 2.32
C LEU A 59 -10.39 7.11 1.74
N ALA A 60 -11.35 7.65 2.48
CA ALA A 60 -12.18 8.76 2.04
C ALA A 60 -11.45 10.11 2.17
N ASP A 61 -10.52 10.19 3.12
CA ASP A 61 -9.71 11.38 3.41
C ASP A 61 -8.34 11.37 2.69
N ASP A 62 -8.12 10.43 1.74
CA ASP A 62 -6.84 10.20 1.06
C ASP A 62 -5.62 10.07 2.01
N ASN A 63 -5.86 9.56 3.22
CA ASN A 63 -4.85 9.41 4.27
C ASN A 63 -4.10 8.07 4.15
N SER A 64 -3.13 8.02 3.22
CA SER A 64 -2.25 6.84 3.02
C SER A 64 -1.40 6.52 4.25
N SER A 65 -1.04 7.53 5.05
CA SER A 65 -0.25 7.39 6.28
C SER A 65 -0.92 6.49 7.31
N PHE A 66 -2.25 6.37 7.27
CA PHE A 66 -2.97 5.39 8.09
C PHE A 66 -2.47 3.96 7.88
N PHE A 67 -2.05 3.57 6.67
CA PHE A 67 -1.64 2.19 6.37
C PHE A 67 -0.16 1.90 6.67
N VAL A 68 0.64 2.95 6.90
CA VAL A 68 2.07 2.85 7.22
C VAL A 68 2.25 2.05 8.51
N GLY A 69 3.14 1.05 8.47
CA GLY A 69 3.41 0.15 9.59
C GLY A 69 2.32 -0.89 9.89
N LYS A 70 1.12 -0.77 9.28
CA LYS A 70 0.04 -1.76 9.42
C LYS A 70 0.13 -2.87 8.37
N LEU A 71 0.60 -2.54 7.17
CA LEU A 71 0.90 -3.51 6.12
C LEU A 71 2.36 -3.94 6.17
N PRO A 72 2.66 -5.24 5.98
CA PRO A 72 4.02 -5.67 5.64
C PRO A 72 4.51 -4.96 4.39
N SER A 73 5.79 -4.60 4.32
CA SER A 73 6.36 -3.86 3.16
C SER A 73 6.07 -4.55 1.82
N LYS A 74 6.14 -5.88 1.78
CA LYS A 74 5.83 -6.68 0.58
C LYS A 74 4.36 -6.67 0.16
N GLU A 75 3.46 -6.19 1.02
CA GLU A 75 2.01 -6.10 0.76
C GLU A 75 1.56 -4.64 0.55
N MET A 76 2.47 -3.66 0.59
CA MET A 76 2.16 -2.24 0.38
C MET A 76 1.53 -1.97 -0.99
N TRP A 77 1.83 -2.80 -2.00
CA TRP A 77 1.19 -2.70 -3.31
C TRP A 77 -0.35 -2.78 -3.25
N ARG A 78 -0.94 -3.34 -2.18
CA ARG A 78 -2.40 -3.45 -2.04
C ARG A 78 -3.10 -2.09 -1.93
N ILE A 79 -2.41 -1.07 -1.43
CA ILE A 79 -2.95 0.30 -1.32
C ILE A 79 -2.73 1.12 -2.59
N TYR A 80 -1.88 0.64 -3.51
CA TYR A 80 -1.48 1.37 -4.72
C TYR A 80 -2.68 1.93 -5.48
N ASP A 81 -3.67 1.10 -5.83
CA ASP A 81 -4.81 1.55 -6.63
C ASP A 81 -5.60 2.69 -5.96
N SER A 82 -5.65 2.70 -4.62
CA SER A 82 -6.36 3.73 -3.86
C SER A 82 -5.56 5.03 -3.69
N PHE A 83 -4.25 5.02 -3.93
CA PHE A 83 -3.38 6.19 -3.75
C PHE A 83 -2.45 6.41 -4.95
N ARG A 84 -2.81 5.88 -6.12
CA ARG A 84 -1.92 5.83 -7.29
C ARG A 84 -1.48 7.22 -7.78
N ASP A 85 -2.31 8.23 -7.52
CA ASP A 85 -2.05 9.61 -7.88
C ASP A 85 -0.95 10.25 -7.02
N ASP A 86 -0.77 9.76 -5.79
CA ASP A 86 0.26 10.19 -4.84
C ASP A 86 1.42 9.19 -4.69
N CYS A 87 1.42 8.11 -5.46
CA CYS A 87 2.48 7.09 -5.45
C CYS A 87 3.46 7.28 -6.60
N CYS A 88 4.74 7.00 -6.34
CA CYS A 88 5.74 6.80 -7.38
C CYS A 88 6.58 5.54 -7.11
N PHE A 89 7.05 4.93 -8.20
CA PHE A 89 8.05 3.88 -8.23
C PHE A 89 9.42 4.50 -8.51
N LEU A 90 10.39 4.09 -7.71
CA LEU A 90 11.79 4.49 -7.85
C LEU A 90 12.60 3.26 -8.24
N ASP A 91 13.33 3.38 -9.33
CA ASP A 91 14.25 2.37 -9.85
C ASP A 91 15.65 2.98 -9.93
N ILE A 92 16.65 2.30 -9.39
CA ILE A 92 18.04 2.80 -9.33
C ILE A 92 18.97 1.70 -9.80
N GLU A 93 19.65 1.98 -10.91
CA GLU A 93 20.71 1.14 -11.43
C GLU A 93 22.08 1.70 -11.01
N ILE A 94 22.98 0.79 -10.66
CA ILE A 94 24.34 1.11 -10.21
C ILE A 94 25.38 0.36 -11.05
N ASP A 95 26.57 0.93 -11.21
CA ASP A 95 27.69 0.22 -11.81
C ASP A 95 28.41 -0.70 -10.81
N SER A 96 29.42 -1.41 -11.30
CA SER A 96 30.26 -2.32 -10.49
C SER A 96 31.05 -1.63 -9.37
N TYR A 97 31.11 -0.29 -9.35
CA TYR A 97 31.76 0.51 -8.32
C TYR A 97 30.74 1.15 -7.37
N GLY A 98 29.46 0.79 -7.45
CA GLY A 98 28.39 1.33 -6.62
C GLY A 98 27.96 2.75 -6.98
N ARG A 99 28.33 3.25 -8.17
CA ARG A 99 27.94 4.59 -8.62
C ARG A 99 26.61 4.48 -9.36
N ILE A 100 25.66 5.37 -9.01
CA ILE A 100 24.37 5.46 -9.71
C ILE A 100 24.60 5.76 -11.20
N THR A 101 24.04 4.93 -12.08
CA THR A 101 24.12 5.09 -13.54
C THR A 101 22.79 5.53 -14.14
N VAL A 102 21.68 5.02 -13.60
CA VAL A 102 20.32 5.35 -14.04
C VAL A 102 19.41 5.52 -12.83
N VAL A 103 18.54 6.53 -12.87
CA VAL A 103 17.41 6.68 -11.95
C VAL A 103 16.13 6.75 -12.77
N GLY A 104 15.23 5.80 -12.55
CA GLY A 104 13.86 5.82 -13.08
C GLY A 104 12.89 6.29 -11.99
N ILE A 105 12.05 7.28 -12.31
CA ILE A 105 10.93 7.69 -11.46
C ILE A 105 9.66 7.58 -12.29
N SER A 106 8.76 6.70 -11.87
CA SER A 106 7.48 6.48 -12.55
C SER A 106 6.32 6.73 -11.59
N ASN A 107 5.33 7.52 -12.00
CA ASN A 107 4.05 7.61 -11.32
C ASN A 107 2.94 7.15 -12.27
N TYR A 108 1.67 7.26 -11.86
CA TYR A 108 0.55 6.82 -12.70
C TYR A 108 0.49 7.54 -14.08
N TYR A 109 1.02 8.76 -14.17
CA TYR A 109 0.88 9.62 -15.35
C TYR A 109 2.11 9.64 -16.26
N THR A 110 3.31 9.51 -15.69
CA THR A 110 4.57 9.77 -16.38
C THR A 110 5.68 8.89 -15.86
N THR A 111 6.65 8.61 -16.74
CA THR A 111 7.92 7.99 -16.39
C THR A 111 9.04 8.92 -16.83
N ASN A 112 9.96 9.21 -15.91
CA ASN A 112 11.14 10.01 -16.15
C ASN A 112 12.38 9.17 -15.87
N THR A 113 13.30 9.13 -16.84
CA THR A 113 14.55 8.38 -16.73
C THR A 113 15.73 9.33 -16.79
N PHE A 114 16.63 9.20 -15.82
CA PHE A 114 17.80 10.04 -15.64
C PHE A 114 19.07 9.19 -15.77
N VAL A 115 19.90 9.49 -16.76
CA VAL A 115 21.13 8.73 -17.07
C VAL A 115 22.35 9.59 -16.76
N LYS A 116 23.33 9.01 -16.07
CA LYS A 116 24.61 9.64 -15.73
C LYS A 116 25.33 10.14 -16.99
N GLY A 117 25.89 11.35 -16.94
CA GLY A 117 26.52 12.00 -18.10
C GLY A 117 25.56 12.51 -19.18
N VAL A 118 24.25 12.28 -19.06
CA VAL A 118 23.23 12.77 -20.03
C VAL A 118 22.34 13.83 -19.38
N ASN A 119 21.53 13.43 -18.39
CA ASN A 119 20.53 14.27 -17.76
C ASN A 119 20.37 14.03 -16.24
N LEU A 120 21.09 13.08 -15.64
CA LEU A 120 21.04 12.85 -14.19
C LEU A 120 21.64 14.01 -13.37
N GLU A 121 22.66 14.68 -13.90
CA GLU A 121 23.32 15.83 -13.25
C GLU A 121 22.59 17.15 -13.51
N LYS A 122 21.76 17.18 -14.57
CA LYS A 122 21.01 18.37 -14.98
C LYS A 122 19.64 18.38 -14.28
N LYS A 123 19.61 19.07 -13.14
CA LYS A 123 18.41 19.49 -12.35
C LYS A 123 17.82 18.46 -11.39
N ILE A 124 18.23 18.57 -10.12
CA ILE A 124 17.27 18.47 -9.02
C ILE A 124 16.67 19.87 -8.82
N ASP A 125 15.70 20.24 -9.67
CA ASP A 125 14.90 21.46 -9.45
C ASP A 125 13.89 21.14 -8.34
N ARG A 126 14.06 21.78 -7.17
CA ARG A 126 13.37 21.49 -5.89
C ARG A 126 11.83 21.63 -5.91
N LYS A 127 11.21 21.83 -7.07
CA LYS A 127 9.76 22.10 -7.20
C LYS A 127 8.89 20.86 -7.40
N ARG A 128 9.48 19.68 -7.53
CA ARG A 128 8.76 18.39 -7.63
C ARG A 128 9.31 17.36 -6.65
N THR A 129 9.52 17.78 -5.40
CA THR A 129 9.74 16.82 -4.32
C THR A 129 8.44 16.05 -4.14
N VAL A 130 8.39 14.82 -4.66
CA VAL A 130 7.50 13.81 -4.10
C VAL A 130 7.97 13.64 -2.67
N LYS A 131 7.18 14.11 -1.71
CA LYS A 131 7.41 13.78 -0.30
C LYS A 131 7.16 12.28 -0.19
N ILE A 132 8.24 11.53 -0.02
CA ILE A 132 8.21 10.11 0.37
C ILE A 132 7.82 10.05 1.84
#